data_AF-A0A655IS52-F1
#
_entry.id   AF-A0A655IS52-F1
#
_cell.length_a   1.000
_cell.length_b   1.000
_cell.length_c   1.000
_cell.angle_alpha   90.00
_cell.angle_beta   90.00
_cell.angle_gamma   90.00
#
_symmetry.space_group_name_H-M   'P 1'
#
loop_
_entity.id
_entity.type
_entity.pdbx_description
1 polymer ?
#
loop_
_entity_poly.entity_id
_entity_poly.type
_entity_poly.pdbx_seq_one_letter_code
_entity_poly.pdbx_strand_id
1 'polypeptide(L)'
;MFYGQGAGGAPTASAVTGDLVMAARNRVLGSRGPRESKYAQLPVAPMGFIETRYYVSMNVADKPGVLSAVAAEFAKREVSIAEVRQEGVVDEGGRRVGARIVVVTHLATDAALSETVDALDDLDVVQGVSSVIRLEGTGL
;
A
#
# COMPACT_ATOMS: atom_id res chain seq x y z
N MET A 1 7.27 14.92 -12.89
CA MET A 1 5.90 14.98 -12.32
C MET A 1 5.09 15.96 -13.16
N PHE A 2 3.94 15.55 -13.69
CA PHE A 2 2.96 16.46 -14.28
C PHE A 2 1.91 16.78 -13.21
N TYR A 3 1.59 18.05 -13.01
CA TYR A 3 0.64 18.50 -11.99
C TYR A 3 -0.51 19.28 -12.64
N GLY A 4 -1.74 19.00 -12.23
CA GLY A 4 -2.94 19.64 -12.76
C GLY A 4 -4.20 18.97 -12.26
N GLN A 5 -5.36 19.51 -12.65
CA GLN A 5 -6.66 18.95 -12.30
C GLN A 5 -6.90 17.66 -13.10
N GLY A 6 -6.95 16.51 -12.41
CA GLY A 6 -7.25 15.21 -13.03
C GLY A 6 -8.75 14.93 -13.24
N ALA A 7 -9.62 15.85 -12.82
CA ALA A 7 -11.08 15.73 -12.95
C ALA A 7 -11.75 17.10 -13.03
N GLY A 8 -12.97 17.14 -13.57
CA GLY A 8 -13.80 18.35 -13.70
C GLY A 8 -14.17 18.66 -15.15
N GLY A 9 -15.36 19.26 -15.37
CA GLY A 9 -15.86 19.50 -16.73
C GLY A 9 -14.93 20.33 -17.61
N ALA A 10 -14.42 21.46 -17.08
CA ALA A 10 -13.49 22.33 -17.80
C ALA A 10 -12.11 21.70 -18.10
N PRO A 11 -11.37 21.10 -17.12
CA PRO A 11 -10.09 20.46 -17.40
C PRO A 11 -10.23 19.25 -18.35
N THR A 12 -11.31 18.45 -18.23
CA THR A 12 -11.58 17.37 -19.18
C THR A 12 -11.90 17.91 -20.58
N ALA A 13 -12.71 18.97 -20.71
CA ALA A 13 -13.01 19.60 -21.99
C ALA A 13 -11.75 20.17 -22.68
N SER A 14 -10.76 20.62 -21.91
CA SER A 14 -9.47 21.05 -22.44
C SER A 14 -8.72 19.92 -23.14
N ALA A 15 -8.61 18.74 -22.50
CA ALA A 15 -7.99 17.56 -23.10
C ALA A 15 -8.74 17.09 -24.36
N VAL A 16 -10.08 17.02 -24.29
CA VAL A 16 -10.94 16.65 -25.43
C VAL A 16 -10.75 17.61 -26.61
N THR A 17 -10.69 18.92 -26.35
CA THR A 17 -10.51 19.92 -27.41
C THR A 17 -9.13 19.80 -28.05
N GLY A 18 -8.09 19.50 -27.26
CA GLY A 18 -6.75 19.24 -27.78
C GLY A 18 -6.73 18.10 -28.80
N ASP A 19 -7.32 16.95 -28.44
CA ASP A 19 -7.43 15.80 -29.34
C ASP A 19 -8.29 16.11 -30.58
N LEU A 20 -9.39 16.85 -30.40
CA LEU A 20 -10.28 17.25 -31.50
C LEU A 20 -9.55 18.12 -32.54
N VAL A 21 -8.78 19.11 -32.09
CA VAL A 21 -8.00 19.98 -32.99
C VAL A 21 -6.93 19.17 -33.73
N MET A 22 -6.25 18.23 -33.06
CA MET A 22 -5.27 17.36 -33.70
C MET A 22 -5.92 16.41 -34.73
N ALA A 23 -7.08 15.85 -34.41
CA ALA A 23 -7.85 15.01 -35.34
C ALA A 23 -8.30 15.80 -36.58
N ALA A 24 -8.81 17.03 -36.39
CA ALA A 24 -9.19 17.91 -37.48
C ALA A 24 -7.99 18.26 -38.38
N ARG A 25 -6.84 18.61 -37.78
CA ARG A 25 -5.60 18.90 -38.52
C ARG A 25 -5.14 17.71 -39.35
N ASN A 26 -5.16 16.50 -38.79
CA ASN A 26 -4.79 15.28 -39.49
C ASN A 26 -5.70 15.02 -40.71
N ARG A 27 -7.02 15.25 -40.56
CA ARG A 27 -7.97 15.10 -41.66
C ARG A 27 -7.73 16.09 -42.80
N VAL A 28 -7.39 17.34 -42.49
CA VAL A 28 -7.08 18.37 -43.50
C VAL A 28 -5.80 18.05 -44.27
N LEU A 29 -4.76 17.59 -43.57
CA LEU A 29 -3.45 17.30 -44.16
C LEU A 29 -3.35 15.90 -44.80
N GLY A 30 -4.39 15.07 -44.69
CA GLY A 30 -4.34 13.68 -45.13
C GLY A 30 -3.37 12.80 -44.31
N SER A 31 -2.97 13.24 -43.11
CA SER A 31 -2.05 12.54 -42.22
C SER A 31 -2.79 11.72 -41.16
N ARG A 32 -2.04 10.93 -40.39
CA ARG A 32 -2.55 10.14 -39.26
C ARG A 32 -1.67 10.34 -38.04
N GLY A 33 -2.24 10.14 -36.85
CA GLY A 33 -1.48 10.10 -35.61
C GLY A 33 -0.71 8.79 -35.42
N PRO A 34 0.00 8.64 -34.28
CA PRO A 34 0.67 7.40 -33.91
C PRO A 34 -0.26 6.20 -33.98
N ARG A 35 0.24 5.07 -34.49
CA ARG A 35 -0.49 3.80 -34.46
C ARG A 35 -0.35 3.15 -33.08
N GLU A 36 -1.32 2.32 -32.76
CA GLU A 36 -1.26 1.48 -31.56
C GLU A 36 0.01 0.61 -31.57
N SER A 37 0.69 0.57 -30.42
CA SER A 37 1.92 -0.18 -30.21
C SER A 37 1.75 -1.09 -28.99
N LYS A 38 1.31 -2.34 -29.23
CA LYS A 38 1.11 -3.39 -28.21
C LYS A 38 2.02 -4.61 -28.41
N TYR A 39 3.20 -4.40 -29.00
CA TYR A 39 4.08 -5.49 -29.44
C TYR A 39 4.69 -6.31 -28.29
N ALA A 40 4.80 -5.74 -27.09
CA ALA A 40 5.56 -6.35 -26.00
C ALA A 40 4.87 -7.57 -25.37
N GLN A 41 3.54 -7.69 -25.48
CA GLN A 41 2.75 -8.82 -24.95
C GLN A 41 3.11 -9.23 -23.51
N LEU A 42 3.51 -8.28 -22.67
CA LEU A 42 3.93 -8.57 -21.30
C LEU A 42 2.72 -9.01 -20.46
N PRO A 43 2.86 -10.09 -19.68
CA PRO A 43 1.81 -10.50 -18.76
C PRO A 43 1.67 -9.48 -17.61
N VAL A 44 0.47 -9.38 -17.05
CA VAL A 44 0.22 -8.59 -15.83
C VAL A 44 0.68 -9.41 -14.63
N ALA A 45 1.57 -8.85 -13.82
CA ALA A 45 1.99 -9.50 -12.57
C ALA A 45 0.84 -9.46 -11.55
N PRO A 46 0.51 -10.59 -10.89
CA PRO A 46 -0.48 -10.61 -9.83
C PRO A 46 0.06 -9.93 -8.57
N MET A 47 -0.84 -9.38 -7.75
CA MET A 47 -0.47 -8.50 -6.62
C MET A 47 0.52 -9.15 -5.65
N GLY A 48 0.36 -10.45 -5.37
CA GLY A 48 1.23 -11.19 -4.45
C GLY A 48 2.72 -11.19 -4.82
N PHE A 49 3.07 -10.94 -6.09
CA PHE A 49 4.45 -10.89 -6.57
C PHE A 49 5.05 -9.48 -6.52
N ILE A 50 4.24 -8.48 -6.22
CA ILE A 50 4.71 -7.10 -6.12
C ILE A 50 5.42 -6.90 -4.78
N GLU A 51 6.62 -6.35 -4.84
CA GLU A 51 7.34 -5.95 -3.64
C GLU A 51 6.83 -4.60 -3.15
N THR A 52 6.45 -4.54 -1.87
CA THR A 52 5.93 -3.33 -1.20
C THR A 52 6.34 -3.35 0.27
N ARG A 53 5.95 -2.33 1.03
CA ARG A 53 6.14 -2.25 2.48
C ARG A 53 4.79 -2.10 3.14
N TYR A 54 4.61 -2.65 4.33
CA TYR A 54 3.38 -2.51 5.09
C TYR A 54 3.59 -1.61 6.31
N TYR A 55 2.60 -0.77 6.56
CA TYR A 55 2.27 -0.21 7.86
C TYR A 55 1.16 -1.09 8.45
N VAL A 56 1.44 -1.74 9.58
CA VAL A 56 0.47 -2.58 10.31
C VAL A 56 0.27 -1.99 11.69
N SER A 57 -0.97 -1.64 12.02
CA SER A 57 -1.37 -1.17 13.36
C SER A 57 -2.30 -2.18 13.99
N MET A 58 -1.95 -2.66 15.18
CA MET A 58 -2.68 -3.70 15.90
C MET A 58 -2.86 -3.35 17.38
N ASN A 59 -3.97 -3.79 17.96
CA ASN A 59 -4.20 -3.74 19.40
C ASN A 59 -3.78 -5.09 20.00
N VAL A 60 -3.05 -5.05 21.10
CA VAL A 60 -2.46 -6.24 21.71
C VAL A 60 -2.62 -6.22 23.23
N ALA A 61 -2.49 -7.39 23.85
CA ALA A 61 -2.40 -7.48 25.30
C ALA A 61 -1.16 -6.74 25.81
N ASP A 62 -1.30 -5.94 26.86
CA ASP A 62 -0.17 -5.26 27.52
C ASP A 62 0.57 -6.21 28.46
N LYS A 63 1.32 -7.15 27.86
CA LYS A 63 2.10 -8.17 28.58
C LYS A 63 3.53 -8.24 28.02
N PRO A 64 4.53 -8.53 28.86
CA PRO A 64 5.87 -8.86 28.37
C PRO A 64 5.82 -10.03 27.36
N GLY A 65 6.64 -9.95 26.31
CA GLY A 65 6.76 -11.00 25.30
C GLY A 65 5.86 -10.85 24.07
N VAL A 66 4.85 -9.96 24.10
CA VAL A 66 3.96 -9.73 22.94
C VAL A 66 4.74 -9.28 21.70
N LEU A 67 5.65 -8.32 21.85
CA LEU A 67 6.47 -7.86 20.73
C LEU A 67 7.36 -8.98 20.16
N SER A 68 7.85 -9.88 21.02
CA SER A 68 8.63 -11.03 20.56
C SER A 68 7.78 -12.00 19.74
N ALA A 69 6.54 -12.23 20.13
CA ALA A 69 5.61 -13.10 19.39
C ALA A 69 5.24 -12.48 18.03
N VAL A 70 4.94 -11.18 18.01
CA VAL A 70 4.68 -10.43 16.79
C VAL A 70 5.89 -10.49 15.84
N ALA A 71 7.09 -10.16 16.34
CA ALA A 71 8.32 -10.19 15.54
C ALA A 71 8.63 -11.59 14.99
N ALA A 72 8.31 -12.65 15.73
CA ALA A 72 8.47 -14.02 15.27
C ALA A 72 7.59 -14.35 14.06
N GLU A 73 6.35 -13.82 13.98
CA GLU A 73 5.48 -14.03 12.82
C GLU A 73 6.02 -13.38 11.54
N PHE A 74 6.60 -12.18 11.65
CA PHE A 74 7.31 -11.53 10.55
C PHE A 74 8.54 -12.36 10.11
N ALA A 75 9.35 -12.81 11.07
CA ALA A 75 10.55 -13.59 10.79
C ALA A 75 10.26 -14.95 10.13
N LYS A 76 9.19 -15.65 10.52
CA LYS A 76 8.77 -16.93 9.90
C LYS A 76 8.48 -16.82 8.40
N ARG A 77 8.12 -15.61 7.93
CA ARG A 77 7.78 -15.30 6.53
C ARG A 77 8.86 -14.47 5.84
N GLU A 78 10.05 -14.42 6.43
CA GLU A 78 11.20 -13.68 5.91
C GLU A 78 10.94 -12.18 5.71
N VAL A 79 10.01 -11.60 6.48
CA VAL A 79 9.70 -10.17 6.44
C VAL A 79 10.53 -9.44 7.48
N SER A 80 11.37 -8.50 7.03
CA SER A 80 12.17 -7.67 7.93
C SER A 80 11.38 -6.45 8.41
N ILE A 81 11.58 -6.08 9.68
CA ILE A 81 10.93 -4.94 10.33
C ILE A 81 11.86 -3.73 10.28
N ALA A 82 11.37 -2.61 9.76
CA ALA A 82 12.10 -1.35 9.69
C ALA A 82 11.89 -0.48 10.95
N GLU A 83 10.66 -0.42 11.45
CA GLU A 83 10.31 0.37 12.63
C GLU A 83 9.22 -0.32 13.45
N VAL A 84 9.32 -0.20 14.77
CA VAL A 84 8.26 -0.62 15.71
C VAL A 84 8.00 0.53 16.68
N ARG A 85 6.73 0.84 16.88
CA ARG A 85 6.27 1.73 17.96
C ARG A 85 5.22 1.02 18.80
N GLN A 86 5.45 0.96 20.11
CA GLN A 86 4.52 0.37 21.07
C GLN A 86 4.12 1.39 22.13
N GLU A 87 2.82 1.58 22.32
CA GLU A 87 2.27 2.52 23.31
C GLU A 87 1.19 1.85 24.15
N GLY A 88 1.10 2.21 25.43
CA GLY A 88 0.00 1.74 26.28
C GLY A 88 -1.31 2.41 25.91
N VAL A 89 -2.41 1.65 25.94
CA VAL A 89 -3.77 2.16 25.79
C VAL A 89 -4.43 2.23 27.16
N VAL A 90 -5.01 3.38 27.48
CA VAL A 90 -5.74 3.64 28.73
C VAL A 90 -7.23 3.86 28.43
N ASP A 91 -8.10 3.45 29.35
CA ASP A 91 -9.52 3.78 29.31
C ASP A 91 -9.79 5.22 29.82
N GLU A 92 -11.06 5.65 29.79
CA GLU A 92 -11.50 6.95 30.31
C GLU A 92 -11.18 7.15 31.80
N GLY A 93 -11.01 6.05 32.55
CA GLY A 93 -10.62 6.05 33.96
C GLY A 93 -9.11 6.05 34.19
N GLY A 94 -8.30 6.10 33.14
CA GLY A 94 -6.84 6.08 33.21
C GLY A 94 -6.24 4.70 33.51
N ARG A 95 -7.04 3.63 33.49
CA ARG A 95 -6.56 2.26 33.68
C ARG A 95 -6.02 1.72 32.38
N ARG A 96 -4.88 1.03 32.43
CA ARG A 96 -4.27 0.39 31.28
C ARG A 96 -5.12 -0.81 30.83
N VAL A 97 -5.63 -0.77 29.61
CA VAL A 97 -6.53 -1.78 29.03
C VAL A 97 -5.86 -2.60 27.92
N GLY A 98 -4.72 -2.16 27.41
CA GLY A 98 -3.95 -2.87 26.39
C GLY A 98 -2.75 -2.06 25.93
N ALA A 99 -2.16 -2.49 24.82
CA ALA A 99 -1.14 -1.74 24.12
C ALA A 99 -1.48 -1.69 22.63
N ARG A 100 -1.01 -0.66 21.95
CA ARG A 100 -1.04 -0.55 20.50
C ARG A 100 0.37 -0.76 19.98
N ILE A 101 0.54 -1.70 19.05
CA ILE A 101 1.78 -1.90 18.32
C ILE A 101 1.56 -1.43 16.88
N VAL A 102 2.51 -0.64 16.39
CA VAL A 102 2.62 -0.25 14.99
C VAL A 102 3.94 -0.80 14.47
N VAL A 103 3.88 -1.53 13.36
CA VAL A 103 5.03 -2.09 12.67
C VAL A 103 5.10 -1.51 11.26
N VAL A 104 6.29 -1.07 10.87
CA VAL A 104 6.62 -0.73 9.48
C VAL A 104 7.63 -1.75 8.97
N THR A 105 7.36 -2.38 7.83
CA THR A 105 8.25 -3.39 7.24
C THR A 105 9.25 -2.78 6.26
N HIS A 106 10.34 -3.50 6.01
CA HIS A 106 11.11 -3.34 4.78
C HIS A 106 10.34 -3.91 3.57
N LEU A 107 10.95 -3.81 2.38
CA LEU A 107 10.39 -4.38 1.16
C LEU A 107 10.28 -5.90 1.29
N ALA A 108 9.12 -6.43 0.96
CA ALA A 108 8.83 -7.85 0.83
C ALA A 108 7.68 -8.04 -0.17
N THR A 109 7.45 -9.26 -0.62
CA THR A 109 6.32 -9.57 -1.50
C THR A 109 4.99 -9.33 -0.79
N ASP A 110 4.00 -8.81 -1.51
CA ASP A 110 2.65 -8.59 -0.97
C ASP A 110 2.04 -9.89 -0.43
N ALA A 111 2.38 -11.04 -1.04
CA ALA A 111 1.96 -12.35 -0.53
C ALA A 111 2.52 -12.64 0.88
N ALA A 112 3.83 -12.50 1.10
CA ALA A 112 4.44 -12.74 2.40
C ALA A 112 3.91 -11.76 3.46
N LEU A 113 3.69 -10.50 3.07
CA LEU A 113 3.12 -9.47 3.94
C LEU A 113 1.67 -9.78 4.32
N SER A 114 0.83 -10.16 3.36
CA SER A 114 -0.56 -10.55 3.61
C SER A 114 -0.64 -11.78 4.51
N GLU A 115 0.14 -12.83 4.23
CA GLU A 115 0.20 -14.03 5.07
C GLU A 115 0.68 -13.73 6.49
N THR A 116 1.54 -12.71 6.65
CA THR A 116 1.99 -12.25 7.98
C THR A 116 0.84 -11.57 8.72
N VAL A 117 0.08 -10.72 8.05
CA VAL A 117 -1.09 -10.05 8.64
C VAL A 117 -2.12 -11.08 9.10
N ASP A 118 -2.44 -12.07 8.26
CA ASP A 118 -3.41 -13.11 8.60
C ASP A 118 -2.97 -13.87 9.85
N ALA A 119 -1.69 -14.22 9.95
CA ALA A 119 -1.14 -14.92 11.11
C ALA A 119 -1.05 -14.07 12.38
N LEU A 120 -0.91 -12.75 12.24
CA LEU A 120 -0.97 -11.82 13.37
C LEU A 120 -2.40 -11.70 13.91
N ASP A 121 -3.42 -11.73 13.05
CA ASP A 121 -4.81 -11.66 13.47
C ASP A 121 -5.24 -12.93 14.23
N ASP A 122 -4.68 -14.09 13.86
CA ASP A 122 -4.88 -15.37 14.55
C ASP A 122 -4.08 -15.52 15.87
N LEU A 123 -3.22 -14.56 16.21
CA LEU A 123 -2.31 -14.67 17.35
C LEU A 123 -3.01 -14.31 18.67
N ASP A 124 -3.03 -15.22 19.65
CA ASP A 124 -3.73 -15.03 20.94
C ASP A 124 -3.43 -13.72 21.71
N VAL A 125 -2.23 -13.15 21.49
CA VAL A 125 -1.81 -11.90 22.14
C VAL A 125 -2.29 -10.64 21.41
N VAL A 126 -2.77 -10.79 20.18
CA VAL A 126 -3.34 -9.74 19.35
C VAL A 126 -4.86 -9.74 19.56
N GLN A 127 -5.39 -8.59 19.96
CA GLN A 127 -6.83 -8.40 20.15
C GLN A 127 -7.53 -8.08 18.82
N GLY A 128 -6.77 -7.60 17.84
CA GLY A 128 -7.20 -7.40 16.45
C GLY A 128 -6.25 -6.48 15.68
N VAL A 129 -6.18 -6.68 14.37
CA VAL A 129 -5.47 -5.79 13.46
C VAL A 129 -6.37 -4.61 13.06
N SER A 130 -6.02 -3.41 13.50
CA SER A 130 -6.85 -2.20 13.32
C SER A 130 -6.67 -1.53 11.96
N SER A 131 -5.48 -1.64 11.33
CA SER A 131 -5.21 -1.02 10.03
C SER A 131 -3.99 -1.65 9.36
N VAL A 132 -4.10 -1.83 8.04
CA VAL A 132 -3.02 -2.29 7.17
C VAL A 132 -2.98 -1.40 5.93
N ILE A 133 -1.87 -0.72 5.72
CA ILE A 133 -1.70 0.23 4.60
C ILE A 133 -0.34 -0.01 3.94
N ARG A 134 -0.30 -0.05 2.62
CA ARG A 134 0.97 -0.11 1.87
C ARG A 134 1.70 1.22 1.94
N LEU A 135 3.02 1.16 2.11
CA LEU A 135 3.90 2.31 2.14
C LEU A 135 4.73 2.35 0.86
N GLU A 136 4.47 3.36 0.05
CA GLU A 136 5.13 3.60 -1.25
C GLU A 136 5.96 4.88 -1.21
N GLY A 137 6.90 5.00 -2.16
CA GLY A 137 7.73 6.22 -2.30
C GLY A 137 8.90 6.31 -1.32
N THR A 138 9.12 5.30 -0.48
CA THR A 138 10.25 5.23 0.47
C THR A 138 11.50 4.51 -0.10
N GLY A 139 11.73 4.61 -1.40
CA GLY A 139 12.91 4.03 -2.07
C GLY A 139 14.02 5.07 -2.25
N LEU A 140 15.09 4.93 -1.44
CA LEU A 140 16.38 5.64 -1.44
C LEU A 140 16.36 7.17 -1.53
#